data_AF-A0A7Y1T8J5-F1
#
_entry.id   AF-A0A7Y1T8J5-F1
#
_cell.length_a   1.000
_cell.length_b   1.000
_cell.length_c   1.000
_cell.angle_alpha   90.00
_cell.angle_beta   90.00
_cell.angle_gamma   90.00
#
_symmetry.space_group_name_H-M   'P 1'
#
loop_
_entity.id
_entity.type
_entity.pdbx_description
1 polymer ?
#
loop_
_entity_poly.entity_id
_entity_poly.type
_entity_poly.pdbx_seq_one_letter_code
_entity_poly.pdbx_strand_id
1 'polypeptide(L)'
;MPKLPFRLPRLSLRLRLSISITAIVALFTLTNITYQISSQNRNLRLDNLQKAVQGQLASVTTRQTLQNQQKEILVLDALKQSGQETLSQNEIDNGIANLQEIATQIRLLGAYAYADSLAAYNDLATSHAELDMLWQQFYTRYNSDQTPLASSIEQAYDNTIALLGEFESLEIQAAEKLTERLQQVSRFNDRVTLGIYLFTIALTVGLGYLLIRYTTQSLQNLNVGTVRIGRGDLDYHIPVKSDDEIGDLTIAFNAMSDKLRNAMAQVQQSKENADQANRAKTNFLANMSHELRTPLNAIIGYSEMIIEEYGEESKLDEQQVVDDLQHILSSGRHLLQLINDVLDLAKIESGNMSVLNETFDSVKIIKNLVTTMLPLAKKNNNK
;
A
#
# COMPACT_ATOMS: atom_id res chain seq x y z
N MET A 1 -14.86 -36.99 13.39
CA MET A 1 -14.75 -35.85 12.45
C MET A 1 -13.67 -34.91 12.97
N PRO A 2 -12.52 -34.77 12.29
CA PRO A 2 -11.49 -33.81 12.71
C PRO A 2 -11.94 -32.40 12.31
N LYS A 3 -11.90 -31.46 13.26
CA LYS A 3 -12.18 -30.04 13.04
C LYS A 3 -11.08 -29.46 12.15
N LEU A 4 -11.44 -28.94 10.97
CA LEU A 4 -10.51 -28.14 10.15
C LEU A 4 -10.09 -26.90 10.96
N PRO A 5 -8.80 -26.55 11.01
CA PRO A 5 -8.36 -25.31 11.62
C PRO A 5 -8.83 -24.12 10.76
N PHE A 6 -9.47 -23.16 11.40
CA PHE A 6 -9.89 -21.90 10.80
C PHE A 6 -8.64 -21.13 10.35
N ARG A 7 -8.23 -21.28 9.08
CA ARG A 7 -7.16 -20.45 8.50
C ARG A 7 -7.72 -19.05 8.30
N LEU A 8 -7.09 -18.06 8.93
CA LEU A 8 -7.35 -16.65 8.68
C LEU A 8 -7.27 -16.36 7.16
N PRO A 9 -8.11 -15.45 6.64
CA PRO A 9 -8.08 -15.09 5.22
C PRO A 9 -6.70 -14.55 4.83
N ARG A 10 -6.19 -15.00 3.67
CA ARG A 10 -4.92 -14.54 3.10
C ARG A 10 -4.93 -13.03 2.91
N LEU A 11 -4.03 -12.34 3.60
CA LEU A 11 -3.88 -10.88 3.51
C LEU A 11 -2.97 -10.54 2.34
N SER A 12 -3.59 -10.16 1.22
CA SER A 12 -2.86 -9.69 0.04
C SER A 12 -2.01 -8.45 0.38
N LEU A 13 -0.90 -8.24 -0.33
CA LEU A 13 -0.07 -7.04 -0.22
C LEU A 13 -0.91 -5.78 -0.44
N ARG A 14 -1.80 -5.82 -1.44
CA ARG A 14 -2.72 -4.71 -1.73
C ARG A 14 -3.66 -4.42 -0.56
N LEU A 15 -4.20 -5.46 0.08
CA LEU A 15 -5.12 -5.31 1.22
C LEU A 15 -4.40 -4.73 2.45
N ARG A 16 -3.16 -5.15 2.72
CA ARG A 16 -2.35 -4.58 3.82
C ARG A 16 -2.03 -3.10 3.58
N LEU A 17 -1.70 -2.75 2.33
CA LEU A 17 -1.44 -1.36 1.94
C LEU A 17 -2.71 -0.51 2.09
N SER A 18 -3.85 -0.98 1.59
CA SER A 18 -5.11 -0.23 1.65
C SER A 18 -5.61 -0.06 3.09
N ILE A 19 -5.50 -1.09 3.94
CA ILE A 19 -5.81 -1.00 5.37
C ILE A 19 -4.91 0.04 6.05
N SER A 20 -3.60 0.01 5.77
CA SER A 20 -2.65 0.95 6.38
C SER A 20 -2.95 2.40 5.96
N ILE A 21 -3.18 2.64 4.67
CA ILE A 21 -3.53 3.98 4.15
C ILE A 21 -4.86 4.45 4.75
N THR A 22 -5.88 3.59 4.78
CA THR A 22 -7.20 3.93 5.34
C THR A 22 -7.09 4.27 6.83
N ALA A 23 -6.31 3.50 7.59
CA ALA A 23 -6.07 3.76 9.00
C ALA A 23 -5.35 5.10 9.23
N ILE A 24 -4.32 5.40 8.42
CA ILE A 24 -3.59 6.69 8.49
C ILE A 24 -4.53 7.85 8.17
N VAL A 25 -5.32 7.76 7.10
CA VAL A 25 -6.28 8.80 6.71
C VAL A 25 -7.34 8.99 7.79
N ALA A 26 -7.90 7.91 8.36
CA ALA A 26 -8.90 7.99 9.42
C ALA A 26 -8.35 8.64 10.70
N LEU A 27 -7.09 8.40 11.05
CA LEU A 27 -6.44 9.05 12.19
C LEU A 27 -6.12 10.52 11.89
N PHE A 28 -5.72 10.83 10.66
CA PHE A 28 -5.48 12.20 10.23
C PHE A 28 -6.78 13.03 10.25
N THR A 29 -7.91 12.48 9.79
CA THR A 29 -9.20 13.16 9.87
C THR A 29 -9.63 13.36 11.32
N LEU A 30 -9.45 12.36 12.19
CA LEU A 30 -9.71 12.50 13.63
C LEU A 30 -8.86 13.61 14.28
N THR A 31 -7.59 13.70 13.91
CA THR A 31 -6.69 14.78 14.34
C THR A 31 -7.21 16.14 13.88
N ASN A 32 -7.67 16.24 12.63
CA ASN A 32 -8.19 17.49 12.09
C ASN A 32 -9.48 17.94 12.80
N ILE A 33 -10.39 17.01 13.09
CA ILE A 33 -11.63 17.27 13.85
C ILE A 33 -11.31 17.81 15.25
N THR A 34 -10.39 17.17 15.96
CA THR A 34 -10.00 17.60 17.32
C THR A 34 -9.33 18.98 17.32
N TYR A 35 -8.49 19.27 16.32
CA TYR A 35 -7.94 20.60 16.11
C TYR A 35 -9.02 21.66 15.84
N GLN A 36 -10.03 21.35 15.01
CA GLN A 36 -11.12 22.27 14.70
C GLN A 36 -11.95 22.61 15.95
N ILE A 37 -12.23 21.63 16.81
CA ILE A 37 -12.91 21.84 18.09
C ILE A 37 -12.08 22.74 19.02
N SER A 38 -10.77 22.51 19.13
CA SER A 38 -9.87 23.38 19.92
C SER A 38 -9.90 24.83 19.39
N SER A 39 -9.86 25.02 18.07
CA SER A 39 -9.96 26.34 17.47
C SER A 39 -11.29 27.03 17.74
N GLN A 40 -12.42 26.31 17.69
CA GLN A 40 -13.74 26.87 18.03
C GLN A 40 -13.79 27.31 19.50
N ASN A 41 -13.27 26.50 20.42
CA ASN A 41 -13.18 26.85 21.84
C ASN A 41 -12.33 28.10 22.08
N ARG A 42 -11.26 28.31 21.31
CA ARG A 42 -10.44 29.53 21.39
C ARG A 42 -11.24 30.76 20.96
N ASN A 43 -12.02 30.68 19.90
CA ASN A 43 -12.84 31.80 19.44
C ASN A 43 -13.94 32.14 20.44
N LEU A 44 -14.62 31.13 21.01
CA LEU A 44 -15.63 31.33 22.05
C LEU A 44 -15.06 32.03 23.31
N ARG A 45 -13.80 31.79 23.66
CA ARG A 45 -13.14 32.51 24.75
C ARG A 45 -12.91 33.97 24.44
N LEU A 46 -12.49 34.28 23.21
CA LEU A 46 -12.26 35.67 22.79
C LEU A 46 -13.56 36.47 22.86
N ASP A 47 -14.66 35.89 22.37
CA ASP A 47 -15.99 36.49 22.44
C ASP A 47 -16.45 36.74 23.88
N ASN A 48 -16.31 35.72 24.76
CA ASN A 48 -16.65 35.87 26.17
C ASN A 48 -15.79 36.91 26.91
N LEU A 49 -14.49 36.98 26.59
CA LEU A 49 -13.59 37.98 27.18
C LEU A 49 -13.96 39.37 26.70
N GLN A 50 -14.27 39.54 25.41
CA GLN A 50 -14.77 40.81 24.88
C GLN A 50 -16.07 41.23 25.55
N LYS A 51 -17.02 40.30 25.75
CA LYS A 51 -18.27 40.56 26.47
C LYS A 51 -18.01 41.00 27.92
N ALA A 52 -17.13 40.31 28.65
CA ALA A 52 -16.77 40.66 30.02
C ALA A 52 -16.13 42.06 30.12
N VAL A 53 -15.21 42.40 29.22
CA VAL A 53 -14.57 43.73 29.16
C VAL A 53 -15.60 44.82 28.86
N GLN A 54 -16.53 44.58 27.93
CA GLN A 54 -17.59 45.53 27.61
C GLN A 54 -18.55 45.74 28.78
N GLY A 55 -18.98 44.67 29.45
CA GLY A 55 -19.82 44.75 30.64
C GLY A 55 -19.16 45.51 31.79
N GLN A 56 -17.87 45.26 32.03
CA GLN A 56 -17.10 45.97 33.05
C GLN A 56 -16.96 47.46 32.75
N LEU A 57 -16.62 47.82 31.50
CA LEU A 57 -16.52 49.22 31.07
C LEU A 57 -17.88 49.94 31.21
N ALA A 58 -18.97 49.26 30.83
CA ALA A 58 -20.31 49.80 30.96
C ALA A 58 -20.66 50.04 32.44
N SER A 59 -20.36 49.09 33.34
CA SER A 59 -20.68 49.25 34.77
C SER A 59 -19.90 50.38 35.43
N VAL A 60 -18.60 50.50 35.12
CA VAL A 60 -17.75 51.61 35.62
C VAL A 60 -18.29 52.96 35.14
N THR A 61 -18.70 53.04 33.87
CA THR A 61 -19.29 54.26 33.30
C THR A 61 -20.61 54.59 33.99
N THR A 62 -21.52 53.62 34.12
CA THR A 62 -22.81 53.79 34.81
C THR A 62 -22.63 54.27 36.25
N ARG A 63 -21.70 53.67 37.00
CA ARG A 63 -21.38 54.09 38.37
C ARG A 63 -20.94 55.55 38.43
N GLN A 64 -20.06 55.96 37.52
CA GLN A 64 -19.58 57.34 37.47
C GLN A 64 -20.72 58.31 37.12
N THR A 65 -21.58 57.97 36.16
CA THR A 65 -22.75 58.79 35.80
C THR A 65 -23.72 58.92 36.97
N LEU A 66 -24.05 57.83 37.67
CA LEU A 66 -24.88 57.84 38.89
C LEU A 66 -24.29 58.73 39.99
N GLN A 67 -22.98 58.62 40.24
CA GLN A 67 -22.27 59.46 41.23
C GLN A 67 -22.30 60.94 40.86
N ASN A 68 -22.13 61.27 39.58
CA ASN A 68 -22.19 62.65 39.12
C ASN A 68 -23.61 63.22 39.25
N GLN A 69 -24.63 62.45 38.86
CA GLN A 69 -26.03 62.83 39.00
C GLN A 69 -26.41 63.07 40.46
N GLN A 70 -26.00 62.20 41.37
CA GLN A 70 -26.27 62.38 42.80
C GLN A 70 -25.60 63.63 43.36
N LYS A 71 -24.37 63.93 42.95
CA LYS A 71 -23.69 65.18 43.33
C LYS A 71 -24.43 66.41 42.83
N GLU A 72 -24.94 66.38 41.60
CA GLU A 72 -25.75 67.47 41.05
C GLU A 72 -27.01 67.70 41.88
N ILE A 73 -27.75 66.63 42.20
CA ILE A 73 -28.96 66.70 43.04
C ILE A 73 -28.64 67.29 44.42
N LEU A 74 -27.55 66.88 45.06
CA LEU A 74 -27.13 67.42 46.36
C LEU A 74 -26.77 68.91 46.30
N VAL A 75 -26.09 69.34 45.23
CA VAL A 75 -25.76 70.76 45.01
C VAL A 75 -27.03 71.58 44.79
N LEU A 76 -27.94 71.10 43.95
CA LEU A 76 -29.23 71.76 43.69
C LEU A 76 -30.10 71.82 44.96
N ASP A 77 -30.16 70.75 45.75
CA ASP A 77 -30.90 70.76 47.02
C ASP A 77 -30.33 71.79 48.01
N ALA A 78 -29.00 71.88 48.12
CA ALA A 78 -28.35 72.88 48.96
C ALA A 78 -28.64 74.33 48.49
N LEU A 79 -28.62 74.58 47.17
CA LEU A 79 -28.95 75.88 46.59
C LEU A 79 -30.43 76.24 46.83
N LYS A 80 -31.33 75.27 46.69
CA LYS A 80 -32.75 75.43 47.04
C LYS A 80 -32.94 75.79 48.51
N GLN A 81 -32.29 75.08 49.44
CA GLN A 81 -32.38 75.35 50.89
C GLN A 81 -31.87 76.74 51.27
N SER A 82 -30.89 77.27 50.53
CA SER A 82 -30.38 78.63 50.73
C SER A 82 -31.31 79.74 50.21
N GLY A 83 -32.39 79.37 49.50
CA GLY A 83 -33.33 80.30 48.88
C GLY A 83 -32.77 81.07 47.69
N GLN A 84 -31.66 80.60 47.12
CA GLN A 84 -30.88 81.35 46.13
C GLN A 84 -31.21 81.02 44.67
N GLU A 85 -32.00 79.99 44.38
CA GLU A 85 -32.10 79.50 42.99
C GLU A 85 -33.41 78.79 42.65
N THR A 86 -33.94 79.09 41.45
CA THR A 86 -35.03 78.36 40.78
C THR A 86 -34.51 77.84 39.45
N LEU A 87 -34.93 76.64 39.05
CA LEU A 87 -34.53 76.05 37.77
C LEU A 87 -35.41 76.57 36.64
N SER A 88 -34.80 76.92 35.50
CA SER A 88 -35.52 77.15 34.25
C SER A 88 -36.09 75.86 33.68
N GLN A 89 -37.09 75.97 32.80
CA GLN A 89 -37.68 74.79 32.15
C GLN A 89 -36.63 74.00 31.34
N ASN A 90 -35.69 74.69 30.69
CA ASN A 90 -34.61 74.04 29.94
C ASN A 90 -33.68 73.23 30.85
N GLU A 91 -33.38 73.72 32.06
CA GLU A 91 -32.55 72.98 33.03
C GLU A 91 -33.27 71.75 33.57
N ILE A 92 -34.58 71.87 33.83
CA ILE A 92 -35.43 70.72 34.21
C ILE A 92 -35.44 69.67 33.10
N ASP A 93 -35.67 70.10 31.85
CA ASP A 93 -35.73 69.19 30.69
C ASP A 93 -34.37 68.50 30.45
N ASN A 94 -33.27 69.23 30.61
CA ASN A 94 -31.91 68.68 30.52
C ASN A 94 -31.63 67.67 31.63
N GLY A 95 -32.02 67.97 32.87
CA GLY A 95 -31.89 67.05 34.00
C GLY A 95 -32.65 65.75 33.74
N ILE A 96 -33.90 65.84 33.29
CA ILE A 96 -34.71 64.66 32.93
C ILE A 96 -34.08 63.87 31.78
N ALA A 97 -33.51 64.54 30.77
CA ALA A 97 -32.82 63.86 29.68
C ALA A 97 -31.58 63.07 30.18
N ASN A 98 -30.80 63.63 31.11
CA ASN A 98 -29.67 62.94 31.74
C ASN A 98 -30.14 61.69 32.51
N LEU A 99 -31.27 61.78 33.23
CA LEU A 99 -31.86 60.61 33.92
C LEU A 99 -32.24 59.49 32.94
N GLN A 100 -32.80 59.83 31.77
CA GLN A 100 -33.12 58.86 30.73
C GLN A 100 -31.86 58.19 30.14
N GLU A 101 -30.74 58.92 30.06
CA GLU A 101 -29.46 58.34 29.66
C GLU A 101 -28.99 57.30 30.68
N ILE A 102 -29.03 57.61 31.98
CA ILE A 102 -28.68 56.68 33.07
C ILE A 102 -29.57 55.44 33.02
N ALA A 103 -30.89 55.61 32.86
CA ALA A 103 -31.84 54.51 32.73
C ALA A 103 -31.51 53.61 31.53
N THR A 104 -31.00 54.20 30.44
CA THR A 104 -30.55 53.46 29.26
C THR A 104 -29.25 52.72 29.52
N GLN A 105 -28.28 53.34 30.18
CA GLN A 105 -27.02 52.72 30.58
C GLN A 105 -27.26 51.50 31.48
N ILE A 106 -28.13 51.61 32.49
CA ILE A 106 -28.50 50.49 33.36
C ILE A 106 -29.19 49.38 32.57
N ARG A 107 -30.13 49.70 31.68
CA ARG A 107 -30.78 48.70 30.82
C ARG A 107 -29.79 47.94 29.94
N LEU A 108 -28.75 48.62 29.44
CA LEU A 108 -27.69 48.01 28.63
C LEU A 108 -26.82 47.03 29.44
N LEU A 109 -26.65 47.23 30.75
CA LEU A 109 -25.95 46.25 31.61
C LEU A 109 -26.61 44.87 31.57
N GLY A 110 -27.94 44.82 31.44
CA GLY A 110 -28.69 43.57 31.32
C GLY A 110 -28.33 42.74 30.07
N ALA A 111 -27.84 43.38 29.01
CA ALA A 111 -27.36 42.66 27.82
C ALA A 111 -26.01 41.95 28.06
N TYR A 112 -25.24 42.45 29.03
CA TYR A 112 -23.95 41.86 29.40
C TYR A 112 -24.09 40.79 30.48
N ALA A 113 -25.08 40.91 31.36
CA ALA A 113 -25.33 40.00 32.48
C ALA A 113 -25.21 38.51 32.10
N TYR A 114 -24.40 37.78 32.86
CA TYR A 114 -24.36 36.32 32.83
C TYR A 114 -25.56 35.71 33.58
N ALA A 115 -25.82 34.42 33.35
CA ALA A 115 -26.90 33.71 34.05
C ALA A 115 -26.76 33.77 35.59
N ASP A 116 -25.51 33.75 36.10
CA ASP A 116 -25.20 33.77 37.53
C ASP A 116 -25.39 35.17 38.17
N SER A 117 -25.40 36.26 37.37
CA SER A 117 -25.54 37.66 37.84
C SER A 117 -26.89 38.31 37.47
N LEU A 118 -27.72 37.61 36.69
CA LEU A 118 -29.00 38.12 36.18
C LEU A 118 -29.97 38.52 37.31
N ALA A 119 -29.96 37.81 38.43
CA ALA A 119 -30.79 38.16 39.59
C ALA A 119 -30.37 39.52 40.19
N ALA A 120 -29.07 39.70 40.44
CA ALA A 120 -28.54 40.96 40.95
C ALA A 120 -28.77 42.14 39.99
N TYR A 121 -28.71 41.89 38.68
CA TYR A 121 -29.11 42.89 37.68
C TYR A 121 -30.59 43.30 37.83
N ASN A 122 -31.51 42.35 38.03
CA ASN A 122 -32.94 42.66 38.18
C ASN A 122 -33.21 43.45 39.46
N ASP A 123 -32.52 43.12 40.56
CA ASP A 123 -32.61 43.84 41.83
C ASP A 123 -32.07 45.28 41.66
N LEU A 124 -30.92 45.45 41.00
CA LEU A 124 -30.37 46.75 40.62
C LEU A 124 -31.36 47.56 39.76
N ALA A 125 -31.95 46.95 38.73
CA ALA A 125 -32.88 47.62 37.83
C ALA A 125 -34.15 48.09 38.56
N THR A 126 -34.62 47.32 39.53
CA THR A 126 -35.78 47.66 40.37
C THR A 126 -35.42 48.79 41.35
N SER A 127 -34.28 48.71 42.03
CA SER A 127 -33.79 49.79 42.90
C SER A 127 -33.57 51.09 42.14
N HIS A 128 -32.98 51.02 40.95
CA HIS A 128 -32.81 52.20 40.10
C HIS A 128 -34.14 52.79 39.66
N ALA A 129 -35.17 51.98 39.36
CA ALA A 129 -36.47 52.51 38.96
C ALA A 129 -37.11 53.36 40.09
N GLU A 130 -36.90 52.98 41.36
CA GLU A 130 -37.33 53.78 42.51
C GLU A 130 -36.53 55.09 42.62
N LEU A 131 -35.20 55.03 42.47
CA LEU A 131 -34.33 56.20 42.46
C LEU A 131 -34.65 57.18 41.32
N ASP A 132 -34.83 56.67 40.10
CA ASP A 132 -35.20 57.44 38.91
C ASP A 132 -36.54 58.14 39.11
N MET A 133 -37.53 57.47 39.70
CA MET A 133 -38.81 58.08 40.06
C MET A 133 -38.62 59.25 41.04
N LEU A 134 -37.78 59.10 42.07
CA LEU A 134 -37.49 60.16 43.04
C LEU A 134 -36.74 61.34 42.39
N TRP A 135 -35.74 61.07 41.55
CA TRP A 135 -35.02 62.10 40.81
C TRP A 135 -35.91 62.86 39.83
N GLN A 136 -36.81 62.17 39.10
CA GLN A 136 -37.79 62.83 38.24
C GLN A 136 -38.75 63.72 39.05
N GLN A 137 -39.21 63.25 40.21
CA GLN A 137 -40.01 64.09 41.12
C GLN A 137 -39.23 65.29 41.64
N PHE A 138 -37.93 65.14 41.92
CA PHE A 138 -37.07 66.24 42.33
C PHE A 138 -37.01 67.36 41.28
N TYR A 139 -36.69 67.03 40.03
CA TYR A 139 -36.62 68.03 38.94
C TYR A 139 -37.98 68.64 38.62
N THR A 140 -39.03 67.82 38.47
CA THR A 140 -40.37 68.32 38.09
C THR A 140 -41.03 69.16 39.17
N ARG A 141 -40.71 68.90 40.46
CA ARG A 141 -41.25 69.65 41.60
C ARG A 141 -40.25 70.63 42.19
N TYR A 142 -39.09 70.84 41.57
CA TYR A 142 -37.99 71.63 42.14
C TYR A 142 -38.43 73.03 42.57
N ASN A 143 -39.14 73.75 41.71
CA ASN A 143 -39.65 75.10 41.96
C ASN A 143 -40.90 75.14 42.86
N SER A 144 -41.32 74.00 43.42
CA SER A 144 -42.46 73.87 44.33
C SER A 144 -42.02 73.39 45.72
N ASP A 145 -42.86 73.59 46.73
CA ASP A 145 -42.61 73.12 48.11
C ASP A 145 -42.83 71.61 48.28
N GLN A 146 -42.97 70.85 47.19
CA GLN A 146 -43.31 69.41 47.19
C GLN A 146 -42.20 68.51 46.65
N THR A 147 -40.93 68.92 46.76
CA THR A 147 -39.79 68.04 46.42
C THR A 147 -39.69 66.86 47.39
N PRO A 148 -39.21 65.70 46.93
CA PRO A 148 -38.90 64.58 47.80
C PRO A 148 -37.90 64.97 48.90
N LEU A 149 -37.96 64.30 50.04
CA LEU A 149 -36.98 64.46 51.11
C LEU A 149 -35.59 64.03 50.60
N ALA A 150 -34.57 64.86 50.82
CA ALA A 150 -33.18 64.56 50.45
C ALA A 150 -32.71 63.21 51.01
N SER A 151 -33.11 62.88 52.25
CA SER A 151 -32.81 61.59 52.89
C SER A 151 -33.40 60.39 52.15
N SER A 152 -34.57 60.53 51.51
CA SER A 152 -35.19 59.45 50.73
C SER A 152 -34.43 59.21 49.42
N ILE A 153 -33.96 60.27 48.78
CA ILE A 153 -33.11 60.17 47.57
C ILE A 153 -31.77 59.54 47.95
N GLU A 154 -31.14 59.99 49.04
CA GLU A 154 -29.87 59.46 49.53
C GLU A 154 -29.96 57.96 49.85
N GLN A 155 -31.02 57.52 50.55
CA GLN A 155 -31.25 56.11 50.85
C GLN A 155 -31.46 55.25 49.59
N ALA A 156 -32.26 55.74 48.62
CA ALA A 156 -32.47 55.03 47.35
C ALA A 156 -31.19 54.98 46.49
N TYR A 157 -30.39 56.05 46.54
CA TYR A 157 -29.09 56.13 45.88
C TYR A 157 -28.10 55.13 46.46
N ASP A 158 -27.95 55.12 47.79
CA ASP A 158 -27.05 54.19 48.49
C ASP A 158 -27.43 52.74 48.23
N ASN A 159 -28.73 52.41 48.24
CA ASN A 159 -29.20 51.07 47.89
C ASN A 159 -28.87 50.70 46.44
N THR A 160 -29.07 51.63 45.50
CA THR A 160 -28.79 51.41 44.07
C THR A 160 -27.29 51.21 43.81
N ILE A 161 -26.43 52.00 44.47
CA ILE A 161 -24.97 51.85 44.36
C ILE A 161 -24.49 50.54 45.02
N ALA A 162 -25.07 50.15 46.14
CA ALA A 162 -24.77 48.87 46.79
C ALA A 162 -25.11 47.69 45.87
N LEU A 163 -26.31 47.68 45.28
CA LEU A 163 -26.73 46.66 44.33
C LEU A 163 -25.92 46.67 43.03
N LEU A 164 -25.48 47.84 42.56
CA LEU A 164 -24.55 47.94 41.42
C LEU A 164 -23.21 47.30 41.76
N GLY A 165 -22.70 47.49 42.97
CA GLY A 165 -21.49 46.83 43.45
C GLY A 165 -21.64 45.31 43.58
N GLU A 166 -22.79 44.83 44.04
CA GLU A 166 -23.10 43.40 44.10
C GLU A 166 -23.17 42.80 42.70
N PHE A 167 -23.88 43.45 41.77
CA PHE A 167 -23.93 43.05 40.36
C PHE A 167 -22.53 42.98 39.74
N GLU A 168 -21.70 44.02 39.91
CA GLU A 168 -20.31 44.03 39.40
C GLU A 168 -19.48 42.86 39.91
N SER A 169 -19.57 42.58 41.22
CA SER A 169 -18.83 41.49 41.85
C SER A 169 -19.26 40.13 41.29
N LEU A 170 -20.57 39.89 41.18
CA LEU A 170 -21.12 38.65 40.63
C LEU A 170 -20.82 38.50 39.14
N GLU A 171 -20.84 39.60 38.38
CA GLU A 171 -20.52 39.61 36.95
C GLU A 171 -19.05 39.22 36.70
N ILE A 172 -18.12 39.78 37.48
CA ILE A 172 -16.70 39.41 37.43
C ILE A 172 -16.51 37.93 37.77
N GLN A 173 -17.13 37.45 38.86
CA GLN A 173 -17.03 36.04 39.25
C GLN A 173 -17.63 35.09 38.19
N ALA A 174 -18.75 35.46 37.58
CA ALA A 174 -19.36 34.69 36.51
C ALA A 174 -18.46 34.60 35.26
N ALA A 175 -17.86 35.74 34.86
CA ALA A 175 -16.92 35.81 33.76
C ALA A 175 -15.65 34.97 34.01
N GLU A 176 -15.08 35.05 35.22
CA GLU A 176 -13.93 34.26 35.64
C GLU A 176 -14.23 32.77 35.61
N LYS A 177 -15.33 32.33 36.24
CA LYS A 177 -15.76 30.92 36.29
C LYS A 177 -16.03 30.36 34.90
N LEU A 178 -16.65 31.12 34.02
CA LEU A 178 -16.85 30.72 32.62
C LEU A 178 -15.52 30.58 31.88
N THR A 179 -14.62 31.55 32.06
CA THR A 179 -13.29 31.54 31.45
C THR A 179 -12.46 30.35 31.95
N GLU A 180 -12.51 30.03 33.24
CA GLU A 180 -11.85 28.87 33.83
C GLU A 180 -12.40 27.55 33.29
N ARG A 181 -13.72 27.39 33.21
CA ARG A 181 -14.35 26.21 32.60
C ARG A 181 -13.91 26.03 31.16
N LEU A 182 -13.97 27.11 30.37
CA LEU A 182 -13.48 27.08 29.00
C LEU A 182 -11.99 26.71 28.98
N GLN A 183 -11.16 27.30 29.84
CA GLN A 183 -9.73 27.00 30.01
C GLN A 183 -9.45 25.51 30.23
N GLN A 184 -10.13 24.89 31.18
CA GLN A 184 -10.00 23.46 31.49
C GLN A 184 -10.34 22.60 30.26
N VAL A 185 -11.44 22.92 29.56
CA VAL A 185 -11.89 22.18 28.37
C VAL A 185 -10.86 22.23 27.24
N SER A 186 -10.28 23.40 26.90
CA SER A 186 -9.23 23.40 25.85
C SER A 186 -7.96 22.74 26.33
N ARG A 187 -7.50 22.95 27.58
CA ARG A 187 -6.26 22.28 28.04
C ARG A 187 -6.38 20.77 27.92
N PHE A 188 -7.56 20.23 28.23
CA PHE A 188 -7.88 18.83 28.00
C PHE A 188 -7.87 18.47 26.51
N ASN A 189 -8.61 19.20 25.68
CA ASN A 189 -8.66 18.95 24.23
C ASN A 189 -7.28 19.06 23.56
N ASP A 190 -6.44 20.01 23.96
CA ASP A 190 -5.10 20.23 23.41
C ASP A 190 -4.17 19.05 23.77
N ARG A 191 -4.25 18.53 25.00
CA ARG A 191 -3.53 17.31 25.41
C ARG A 191 -3.99 16.08 24.64
N VAL A 192 -5.31 15.93 24.47
CA VAL A 192 -5.89 14.82 23.68
C VAL A 192 -5.45 14.92 22.22
N THR A 193 -5.53 16.11 21.62
CA THR A 193 -5.11 16.37 20.23
C THR A 193 -3.63 16.04 20.04
N LEU A 194 -2.76 16.49 20.95
CA LEU A 194 -1.33 16.19 20.91
C LEU A 194 -1.05 14.68 21.06
N GLY A 195 -1.79 14.00 21.95
CA GLY A 195 -1.69 12.54 22.12
C GLY A 195 -2.07 11.78 20.85
N ILE A 196 -3.21 12.13 20.23
CA ILE A 196 -3.65 11.53 18.95
C ILE A 196 -2.64 11.81 17.84
N TYR A 197 -2.09 13.01 17.78
CA TYR A 197 -1.08 13.39 16.78
C TYR A 197 0.19 12.55 16.91
N LEU A 198 0.75 12.44 18.11
CA LEU A 198 1.94 11.62 18.38
C LEU A 198 1.68 10.13 18.10
N PHE A 199 0.50 9.62 18.49
CA PHE A 199 0.10 8.26 18.18
C PHE A 199 -0.01 8.01 16.67
N THR A 200 -0.58 8.95 15.94
CA THR A 200 -0.72 8.87 14.47
C THR A 200 0.64 8.84 13.80
N ILE A 201 1.59 9.66 14.24
CA ILE A 201 2.98 9.64 13.73
C ILE A 201 3.62 8.28 14.04
N ALA A 202 3.58 7.83 15.29
CA ALA A 202 4.18 6.57 15.70
C ALA A 202 3.59 5.37 14.94
N LEU A 203 2.26 5.33 14.76
CA LEU A 203 1.59 4.30 13.99
C LEU A 203 1.98 4.35 12.51
N THR A 204 2.02 5.54 11.91
CA THR A 204 2.39 5.73 10.49
C THR A 204 3.82 5.25 10.24
N VAL A 205 4.77 5.66 11.09
CA VAL A 205 6.17 5.22 11.00
C VAL A 205 6.28 3.71 11.23
N GLY A 206 5.56 3.17 12.23
CA GLY A 206 5.56 1.74 12.53
C GLY A 206 5.01 0.89 11.39
N LEU A 207 3.86 1.24 10.83
CA LEU A 207 3.25 0.56 9.69
C LEU A 207 4.13 0.67 8.44
N GLY A 208 4.69 1.86 8.17
CA GLY A 208 5.63 2.08 7.08
C GLY A 208 6.87 1.19 7.19
N TYR A 209 7.50 1.15 8.37
CA TYR A 209 8.65 0.30 8.64
C TYR A 209 8.33 -1.19 8.48
N LEU A 210 7.18 -1.65 8.97
CA LEU A 210 6.74 -3.04 8.81
C LEU A 210 6.53 -3.41 7.34
N LEU A 211 5.82 -2.57 6.58
CA LEU A 211 5.57 -2.80 5.15
C LEU A 211 6.86 -2.80 4.34
N ILE A 212 7.77 -1.85 4.61
CA ILE A 212 9.08 -1.79 3.93
C ILE A 212 9.88 -3.04 4.26
N ARG A 213 10.08 -3.37 5.54
CA ARG A 213 10.88 -4.52 5.96
C ARG A 213 10.35 -5.82 5.35
N TYR A 214 9.04 -6.01 5.39
CA TYR A 214 8.40 -7.20 4.83
C TYR A 214 8.56 -7.28 3.30
N THR A 215 8.21 -6.21 2.59
CA THR A 215 8.22 -6.19 1.12
C THR A 215 9.63 -6.28 0.56
N THR A 216 10.57 -5.51 1.12
CA THR A 216 11.97 -5.49 0.67
C THR A 216 12.63 -6.86 0.87
N GLN A 217 12.40 -7.52 2.01
CA GLN A 217 13.00 -8.82 2.26
C GLN A 217 12.52 -9.89 1.28
N SER A 218 11.21 -9.92 0.97
CA SER A 218 10.66 -10.88 0.01
C SER A 218 11.12 -10.59 -1.43
N LEU A 219 11.16 -9.31 -1.83
CA LEU A 219 11.69 -8.93 -3.15
C LEU A 219 13.18 -9.22 -3.30
N GLN A 220 13.98 -9.04 -2.25
CA GLN A 220 15.41 -9.39 -2.26
C GLN A 220 15.62 -10.89 -2.45
N ASN A 221 14.86 -11.74 -1.74
CA ASN A 221 14.96 -13.19 -1.92
C ASN A 221 14.59 -13.60 -3.36
N LEU A 222 13.53 -13.00 -3.91
CA LEU A 222 13.12 -13.24 -5.29
C LEU A 222 14.21 -12.80 -6.27
N ASN A 223 14.77 -11.60 -6.12
CA ASN A 223 15.83 -11.07 -6.98
C ASN A 223 17.11 -11.92 -6.93
N VAL A 224 17.57 -12.30 -5.74
CA VAL A 224 18.73 -13.18 -5.59
C VAL A 224 18.48 -14.53 -6.27
N GLY A 225 17.28 -15.09 -6.08
CA GLY A 225 16.91 -16.36 -6.69
C GLY A 225 16.81 -16.31 -8.21
N THR A 226 16.18 -15.27 -8.77
CA THR A 226 16.05 -15.13 -10.22
C THR A 226 17.40 -14.90 -10.89
N VAL A 227 18.30 -14.12 -10.29
CA VAL A 227 19.67 -13.94 -10.80
C VAL A 227 20.45 -15.24 -10.77
N ARG A 228 20.30 -16.04 -9.71
CA ARG A 228 20.99 -17.33 -9.56
C ARG A 228 20.53 -18.35 -10.60
N ILE A 229 19.22 -18.49 -10.79
CA ILE A 229 18.62 -19.33 -11.82
C ILE A 229 19.03 -18.84 -13.22
N GLY A 230 19.01 -17.53 -13.45
CA GLY A 230 19.45 -16.93 -14.72
C GLY A 230 20.93 -17.14 -15.06
N ARG A 231 21.77 -17.47 -14.06
CA ARG A 231 23.18 -17.85 -14.26
C ARG A 231 23.38 -19.36 -14.53
N GLY A 232 22.30 -20.14 -14.57
CA GLY A 232 22.32 -21.57 -14.90
C GLY A 232 22.16 -22.52 -13.72
N ASP A 233 22.03 -22.02 -12.48
CA ASP A 233 21.74 -22.87 -11.31
C ASP A 233 20.23 -23.15 -11.22
N LEU A 234 19.76 -24.08 -12.06
CA LEU A 234 18.34 -24.44 -12.17
C LEU A 234 17.84 -25.33 -11.03
N ASP A 235 18.74 -25.91 -10.22
CA ASP A 235 18.37 -26.71 -9.05
C ASP A 235 18.02 -25.83 -7.84
N TYR A 236 18.45 -24.56 -7.85
CA TYR A 236 18.10 -23.60 -6.81
C TYR A 236 16.60 -23.28 -6.81
N HIS A 237 15.96 -23.44 -5.65
CA HIS A 237 14.57 -23.07 -5.43
C HIS A 237 14.47 -21.84 -4.53
N ILE A 238 13.73 -20.84 -4.99
CA ILE A 238 13.51 -19.61 -4.23
C ILE A 238 12.59 -19.92 -3.04
N PRO A 239 12.98 -19.60 -1.79
CA PRO A 239 12.17 -19.92 -0.62
C PRO A 239 10.88 -19.09 -0.58
N VAL A 240 9.73 -19.75 -0.52
CA VAL A 240 8.41 -19.11 -0.40
C VAL A 240 8.20 -18.67 1.05
N LYS A 241 8.53 -17.41 1.35
CA LYS A 241 8.41 -16.81 2.70
C LYS A 241 7.15 -15.95 2.90
N SER A 242 6.51 -15.55 1.82
CA SER A 242 5.28 -14.75 1.86
C SER A 242 4.07 -15.60 1.45
N ASP A 243 2.95 -15.42 2.12
CA ASP A 243 1.64 -16.00 1.76
C ASP A 243 0.76 -14.93 1.11
N ASP A 244 1.26 -14.33 0.03
CA ASP A 244 0.67 -13.21 -0.71
C ASP A 244 1.05 -13.28 -2.21
N GLU A 245 0.78 -12.21 -2.97
CA GLU A 245 1.08 -12.12 -4.40
C GLU A 245 2.58 -12.31 -4.72
N ILE A 246 3.49 -11.95 -3.82
CA ILE A 246 4.95 -12.18 -3.99
C ILE A 246 5.25 -13.67 -3.78
N GLY A 247 4.58 -14.30 -2.81
CA GLY A 247 4.61 -15.75 -2.61
C GLY A 247 4.14 -16.52 -3.84
N ASP A 248 2.99 -16.13 -4.39
CA ASP A 248 2.42 -16.74 -5.59
C ASP A 248 3.37 -16.58 -6.80
N LEU A 249 3.98 -15.40 -6.96
CA LEU A 249 5.01 -15.17 -7.98
C LEU A 249 6.24 -16.06 -7.78
N THR A 250 6.66 -16.27 -6.54
CA THR A 250 7.79 -17.14 -6.19
C THR A 250 7.48 -18.60 -6.58
N ILE A 251 6.28 -19.09 -6.28
CA ILE A 251 5.81 -20.42 -6.65
C ILE A 251 5.80 -20.57 -8.18
N ALA A 252 5.24 -19.59 -8.89
CA ALA A 252 5.18 -19.60 -10.36
C ALA A 252 6.59 -19.62 -10.99
N PHE A 253 7.54 -18.86 -10.43
CA PHE A 253 8.91 -18.82 -10.92
C PHE A 253 9.65 -20.14 -10.68
N ASN A 254 9.51 -20.75 -9.51
CA ASN A 254 10.09 -22.07 -9.24
C ASN A 254 9.56 -23.13 -10.23
N ALA A 255 8.24 -23.14 -10.47
CA ALA A 255 7.64 -24.05 -11.46
C ALA A 255 8.15 -23.81 -12.89
N MET A 256 8.48 -22.56 -13.24
CA MET A 256 9.13 -22.23 -14.51
C MET A 256 10.56 -22.76 -14.57
N SER A 257 11.34 -22.64 -13.49
CA SER A 257 12.70 -23.18 -13.40
C SER A 257 12.71 -24.70 -13.58
N ASP A 258 11.78 -25.41 -12.93
CA ASP A 258 11.64 -26.86 -13.07
C ASP A 258 11.34 -27.28 -14.51
N LYS A 259 10.43 -26.57 -15.18
CA LYS A 259 10.12 -26.83 -16.60
C LYS A 259 11.33 -26.59 -17.49
N LEU A 260 12.08 -25.51 -17.25
CA LEU A 260 13.28 -25.21 -18.01
C LEU A 260 14.34 -26.29 -17.83
N ARG A 261 14.57 -26.74 -16.59
CA ARG A 261 15.51 -27.82 -16.26
C ARG A 261 15.16 -29.12 -17.01
N ASN A 262 13.89 -29.52 -16.97
CA ASN A 262 13.41 -30.71 -17.65
C ASN A 262 13.57 -30.60 -19.17
N ALA A 263 13.26 -29.43 -19.76
CA ALA A 263 13.45 -29.19 -21.17
C ALA A 263 14.93 -29.25 -21.58
N MET A 264 15.84 -28.67 -20.78
CA MET A 264 17.29 -28.75 -21.03
C MET A 264 17.82 -30.17 -20.94
N ALA A 265 17.38 -30.96 -19.95
CA ALA A 265 17.74 -32.37 -19.83
C ALA A 265 17.25 -33.18 -21.04
N GLN A 266 16.03 -32.94 -21.51
CA GLN A 266 15.49 -33.60 -22.70
C GLN A 266 16.28 -33.24 -23.96
N VAL A 267 16.61 -31.96 -24.15
CA VAL A 267 17.43 -31.50 -25.29
C VAL A 267 18.82 -32.15 -25.25
N GLN A 268 19.45 -32.21 -24.08
CA GLN A 268 20.75 -32.85 -23.92
C GLN A 268 20.69 -34.35 -24.24
N GLN A 269 19.67 -35.07 -23.76
CA GLN A 269 19.48 -36.49 -24.10
C GLN A 269 19.25 -36.69 -25.61
N SER A 270 18.44 -35.85 -26.24
CA SER A 270 18.21 -35.92 -27.69
C SER A 270 19.49 -35.66 -28.47
N LYS A 271 20.32 -34.71 -28.03
CA LYS A 271 21.63 -34.44 -28.62
C LYS A 271 22.56 -35.65 -28.48
N GLU A 272 22.65 -36.26 -27.30
CA GLU A 272 23.50 -37.43 -27.08
C GLU A 272 23.08 -38.61 -27.97
N ASN A 273 21.77 -38.86 -28.10
CA ASN A 273 21.26 -39.89 -29.00
C ASN A 273 21.61 -39.60 -30.47
N ALA A 274 21.49 -38.34 -30.90
CA ALA A 274 21.86 -37.91 -32.25
C ALA A 274 23.37 -38.07 -32.49
N ASP A 275 24.21 -37.70 -31.52
CA ASP A 275 25.67 -37.85 -31.61
C ASP A 275 26.07 -39.33 -31.66
N GLN A 276 25.42 -40.20 -30.88
CA GLN A 276 25.63 -41.66 -30.93
C GLN A 276 25.25 -42.23 -32.31
N ALA A 277 24.08 -41.86 -32.83
CA ALA A 277 23.65 -42.28 -34.17
C ALA A 277 24.62 -41.81 -35.26
N ASN A 278 25.11 -40.57 -35.17
CA ASN A 278 26.07 -40.02 -36.11
C ASN A 278 27.42 -40.75 -36.06
N ARG A 279 27.89 -41.11 -34.86
CA ARG A 279 29.10 -41.94 -34.70
C ARG A 279 28.92 -43.34 -35.29
N ALA A 280 27.78 -43.98 -35.01
CA ALA A 280 27.46 -45.30 -35.58
C ALA A 280 27.46 -45.26 -37.11
N LYS A 281 26.82 -44.23 -37.70
CA LYS A 281 26.83 -43.99 -39.16
C LYS A 281 28.25 -43.79 -39.70
N THR A 282 29.08 -42.98 -39.02
CA THR A 282 30.46 -42.73 -39.45
C THR A 282 31.30 -44.01 -39.40
N ASN A 283 31.19 -44.79 -38.33
CA ASN A 283 31.88 -46.08 -38.19
C ASN A 283 31.42 -47.07 -39.26
N PHE A 284 30.12 -47.14 -39.54
CA PHE A 284 29.57 -47.97 -40.61
C PHE A 284 30.18 -47.59 -41.97
N LEU A 285 30.18 -46.31 -42.33
CA LEU A 285 30.75 -45.85 -43.60
C LEU A 285 32.26 -46.12 -43.72
N ALA A 286 33.01 -45.93 -42.64
CA ALA A 286 34.45 -46.22 -42.61
C ALA A 286 34.73 -47.71 -42.81
N ASN A 287 33.99 -48.57 -42.09
CA ASN A 287 34.09 -50.02 -42.23
C ASN A 287 33.72 -50.47 -43.64
N MET A 288 32.60 -49.99 -44.19
CA MET A 288 32.19 -50.30 -45.56
C MET A 288 33.24 -49.85 -46.58
N SER A 289 33.85 -48.68 -46.41
CA SER A 289 34.92 -48.24 -47.30
C SER A 289 36.14 -49.18 -47.27
N HIS A 290 36.50 -49.72 -46.10
CA HIS A 290 37.60 -50.67 -45.96
C HIS A 290 37.27 -52.04 -46.59
N GLU A 291 36.09 -52.57 -46.30
CA GLU A 291 35.60 -53.85 -46.83
C GLU A 291 35.44 -53.82 -48.36
N LEU A 292 35.09 -52.67 -48.95
CA LEU A 292 35.03 -52.53 -50.41
C LEU A 292 36.42 -52.40 -51.04
N ARG A 293 37.39 -51.75 -50.39
CA ARG A 293 38.75 -51.54 -50.93
C ARG A 293 39.53 -52.84 -51.06
N THR A 294 39.42 -53.74 -50.08
CA THR A 294 40.19 -55.01 -50.06
C THR A 294 39.96 -55.89 -51.29
N PRO A 295 38.73 -56.29 -51.65
CA PRO A 295 38.47 -57.09 -52.85
C PRO A 295 38.75 -56.29 -54.13
N LEU A 296 38.51 -54.99 -54.14
CA LEU A 296 38.84 -54.15 -55.31
C LEU A 296 40.34 -54.13 -55.59
N ASN A 297 41.17 -53.95 -54.55
CA ASN A 297 42.62 -53.99 -54.68
C ASN A 297 43.13 -55.38 -55.11
N ALA A 298 42.48 -56.46 -54.65
CA ALA A 298 42.80 -57.80 -55.13
C ALA A 298 42.49 -57.94 -56.64
N ILE A 299 41.33 -57.49 -57.10
CA ILE A 299 40.98 -57.49 -58.53
C ILE A 299 42.02 -56.72 -59.35
N ILE A 300 42.38 -55.51 -58.92
CA ILE A 300 43.37 -54.67 -59.61
C ILE A 300 44.73 -55.38 -59.63
N GLY A 301 45.22 -55.84 -58.47
CA GLY A 301 46.56 -56.44 -58.35
C GLY A 301 46.73 -57.72 -59.17
N TYR A 302 45.77 -58.65 -59.13
CA TYR A 302 45.81 -59.84 -59.98
C TYR A 302 45.66 -59.48 -61.47
N SER A 303 44.88 -58.46 -61.82
CA SER A 303 44.77 -58.00 -63.21
C SER A 303 46.08 -57.40 -63.72
N GLU A 304 46.75 -56.59 -62.90
CA GLU A 304 48.07 -55.99 -63.20
C GLU A 304 49.14 -57.07 -63.37
N MET A 305 49.16 -58.08 -62.49
CA MET A 305 50.09 -59.22 -62.56
C MET A 305 49.93 -59.99 -63.88
N ILE A 306 48.69 -60.33 -64.27
CA ILE A 306 48.42 -61.00 -65.55
C ILE A 306 48.87 -60.14 -66.75
N ILE A 307 48.67 -58.81 -66.70
CA ILE A 307 49.09 -57.89 -67.78
C ILE A 307 50.62 -57.82 -67.88
N GLU A 308 51.33 -57.76 -66.75
CA GLU A 308 52.80 -57.73 -66.69
C GLU A 308 53.39 -59.03 -67.24
N GLU A 309 52.88 -60.18 -66.80
CA GLU A 309 53.31 -61.50 -67.28
C GLU A 309 53.08 -61.68 -68.80
N TYR A 310 52.02 -61.08 -69.36
CA TYR A 310 51.74 -61.11 -70.81
C TYR A 310 52.70 -60.23 -71.64
N GLY A 311 53.33 -59.23 -71.01
CA GLY A 311 54.26 -58.29 -71.66
C GLY A 311 55.72 -58.79 -71.73
N GLU A 312 56.09 -59.80 -70.94
CA GLU A 312 57.40 -60.44 -70.99
C GLU A 312 57.46 -61.47 -72.14
N GLU A 313 58.56 -61.55 -72.91
CA GLU A 313 58.75 -62.52 -74.01
C GLU A 313 58.91 -63.99 -73.53
N SER A 314 58.38 -64.33 -72.36
CA SER A 314 58.39 -65.65 -71.73
C SER A 314 57.09 -66.40 -72.01
N LYS A 315 57.15 -67.75 -72.04
CA LYS A 315 55.94 -68.57 -72.13
C LYS A 315 55.13 -68.41 -70.84
N LEU A 316 53.93 -67.84 -70.96
CA LEU A 316 52.94 -67.77 -69.89
C LEU A 316 52.66 -69.15 -69.30
N ASP A 317 52.64 -69.25 -67.97
CA ASP A 317 52.10 -70.42 -67.28
C ASP A 317 50.56 -70.33 -67.32
N GLU A 318 49.96 -71.08 -68.24
CA GLU A 318 48.51 -71.12 -68.41
C GLU A 318 47.77 -71.49 -67.11
N GLN A 319 48.38 -72.29 -66.23
CA GLN A 319 47.76 -72.69 -64.97
C GLN A 319 47.74 -71.53 -63.97
N GLN A 320 48.83 -70.77 -63.87
CA GLN A 320 48.93 -69.59 -63.00
C GLN A 320 47.96 -68.49 -63.44
N VAL A 321 47.88 -68.21 -64.74
CA VAL A 321 46.92 -67.23 -65.30
C VAL A 321 45.48 -67.63 -64.98
N VAL A 322 45.15 -68.92 -65.07
CA VAL A 322 43.81 -69.41 -64.72
C VAL A 322 43.52 -69.23 -63.22
N ASP A 323 44.51 -69.46 -62.35
CA ASP A 323 44.35 -69.29 -60.90
C ASP A 323 44.20 -67.81 -60.51
N ASP A 324 44.95 -66.89 -61.14
CA ASP A 324 44.80 -65.44 -60.93
C ASP A 324 43.46 -64.90 -61.43
N LEU A 325 42.98 -65.39 -62.59
CA LEU A 325 41.62 -65.10 -63.08
C LEU A 325 40.54 -65.62 -62.13
N GLN A 326 40.75 -66.76 -61.47
CA GLN A 326 39.84 -67.26 -60.43
C GLN A 326 39.85 -66.35 -59.19
N HIS A 327 41.01 -65.83 -58.79
CA HIS A 327 41.10 -64.87 -57.69
C HIS A 327 40.40 -63.54 -58.00
N ILE A 328 40.52 -63.03 -59.22
CA ILE A 328 39.76 -61.85 -59.71
C ILE A 328 38.26 -62.14 -59.64
N LEU A 329 37.81 -63.26 -60.21
CA LEU A 329 36.40 -63.63 -60.24
C LEU A 329 35.80 -63.79 -58.84
N SER A 330 36.54 -64.43 -57.93
CA SER A 330 36.13 -64.60 -56.53
C SER A 330 36.00 -63.24 -55.82
N SER A 331 37.01 -62.37 -55.98
CA SER A 331 37.01 -61.04 -55.38
C SER A 331 35.89 -60.15 -55.93
N GLY A 332 35.60 -60.23 -57.23
CA GLY A 332 34.48 -59.54 -57.88
C GLY A 332 33.11 -60.02 -57.39
N ARG A 333 32.95 -61.34 -57.19
CA ARG A 333 31.73 -61.91 -56.59
C ARG A 333 31.56 -61.46 -55.13
N HIS A 334 32.65 -61.44 -54.36
CA HIS A 334 32.61 -60.97 -52.98
C HIS A 334 32.22 -59.48 -52.89
N LEU A 335 32.82 -58.62 -53.74
CA LEU A 335 32.49 -57.20 -53.81
C LEU A 335 31.01 -56.98 -54.19
N LEU A 336 30.49 -57.73 -55.16
CA LEU A 336 29.09 -57.65 -55.57
C LEU A 336 28.15 -58.04 -54.41
N GLN A 337 28.50 -59.06 -53.62
CA GLN A 337 27.74 -59.44 -52.44
C GLN A 337 27.74 -58.32 -51.39
N LEU A 338 28.90 -57.72 -51.08
CA LEU A 338 29.00 -56.59 -50.16
C LEU A 338 28.16 -55.39 -50.61
N ILE A 339 28.14 -55.07 -51.90
CA ILE A 339 27.29 -54.01 -52.46
C ILE A 339 25.81 -54.33 -52.25
N ASN A 340 25.39 -55.57 -52.50
CA ASN A 340 24.01 -55.99 -52.29
C ASN A 340 23.62 -55.93 -50.81
N ASP A 341 24.49 -56.36 -49.91
CA ASP A 341 24.26 -56.30 -48.46
C ASP A 341 24.06 -54.84 -47.98
N VAL A 342 24.86 -53.89 -48.50
CA VAL A 342 24.70 -52.45 -48.21
C VAL A 342 23.40 -51.89 -48.80
N LEU A 343 23.04 -52.28 -50.02
CA LEU A 343 21.80 -51.85 -50.66
C LEU A 343 20.56 -52.36 -49.92
N ASP A 344 20.59 -53.61 -49.45
CA ASP A 344 19.50 -54.18 -48.69
C ASP A 344 19.38 -53.53 -47.31
N LEU A 345 20.49 -53.18 -46.66
CA LEU A 345 20.47 -52.36 -45.45
C LEU A 345 19.86 -50.96 -45.72
N ALA A 346 20.23 -50.30 -46.82
CA ALA A 346 19.68 -49.00 -47.18
C ALA A 346 18.17 -49.04 -47.46
N LYS A 347 17.68 -50.12 -48.10
CA LYS A 347 16.24 -50.36 -48.30
C LYS A 347 15.51 -50.58 -46.98
N ILE A 348 16.14 -51.27 -46.02
CA ILE A 348 15.58 -51.44 -44.66
C ILE A 348 15.47 -50.08 -43.97
N GLU A 349 16.54 -49.27 -43.97
CA GLU A 349 16.54 -47.95 -43.32
C GLU A 349 15.54 -46.97 -43.94
N SER A 350 15.38 -46.97 -45.26
CA SER A 350 14.42 -46.11 -45.94
C SER A 350 12.97 -46.64 -45.87
N GLY A 351 12.74 -47.78 -45.23
CA GLY A 351 11.43 -48.44 -45.16
C GLY A 351 10.92 -49.01 -46.49
N ASN A 352 11.78 -49.18 -47.49
CA ASN A 352 11.42 -49.66 -48.83
C ASN A 352 11.62 -51.18 -49.01
N MET A 353 12.05 -51.90 -47.97
CA MET A 353 12.11 -53.36 -48.03
C MET A 353 10.70 -53.94 -48.04
N SER A 354 10.33 -54.57 -49.16
CA SER A 354 9.03 -55.23 -49.32
C SER A 354 9.09 -56.65 -48.76
N VAL A 355 8.39 -56.90 -47.66
CA VAL A 355 8.24 -58.25 -47.10
C VAL A 355 6.96 -58.88 -47.67
N LEU A 356 7.12 -59.96 -48.43
CA LEU A 356 5.99 -60.76 -48.91
C LEU A 356 5.60 -61.74 -47.82
N ASN A 357 4.44 -61.50 -47.19
CA ASN A 357 3.91 -62.40 -46.18
C ASN A 357 3.02 -63.45 -46.86
N GLU A 358 3.58 -64.63 -47.12
CA GLU A 358 2.89 -65.76 -47.74
C GLU A 358 2.90 -67.00 -46.84
N THR A 359 1.86 -67.83 -46.95
CA THR A 359 1.79 -69.11 -46.24
C THR A 359 2.69 -70.12 -46.93
N PHE A 360 3.67 -70.65 -46.21
CA PHE A 360 4.59 -71.66 -46.73
C PHE A 360 4.66 -72.90 -45.82
N ASP A 361 5.05 -74.04 -46.39
CA ASP A 361 5.28 -75.28 -45.66
C ASP A 361 6.68 -75.26 -45.02
N SER A 362 6.72 -75.00 -43.72
CA SER A 362 7.95 -74.95 -42.94
C SER A 362 8.71 -76.27 -42.94
N VAL A 363 8.03 -77.41 -42.97
CA VAL A 363 8.67 -78.75 -43.00
C VAL A 363 9.39 -78.96 -44.32
N LYS A 364 8.76 -78.55 -45.43
CA LYS A 364 9.36 -78.63 -46.77
C LYS A 364 10.57 -77.71 -46.92
N ILE A 365 10.47 -76.46 -46.45
CA ILE A 365 11.61 -75.52 -46.49
C ILE A 365 12.77 -76.05 -45.66
N ILE A 366 12.54 -76.49 -44.41
CA ILE A 366 13.61 -77.01 -43.55
C ILE A 366 14.26 -78.25 -44.18
N LYS A 367 13.49 -79.19 -44.74
CA LYS A 367 14.06 -80.36 -45.45
C LYS A 367 14.92 -79.96 -46.65
N ASN A 368 14.47 -78.99 -47.45
CA ASN A 368 15.25 -78.48 -48.58
C ASN A 368 16.54 -77.81 -48.12
N LEU A 369 16.48 -77.05 -47.03
CA LEU A 369 17.61 -76.35 -46.44
C LEU A 369 18.64 -77.35 -45.90
N VAL A 370 18.20 -78.37 -45.16
CA VAL A 370 19.04 -79.47 -44.68
C VAL A 370 19.69 -80.24 -45.83
N THR A 371 18.93 -80.51 -46.91
CA THR A 371 19.46 -81.21 -48.09
C THR A 371 20.52 -80.38 -48.83
N THR A 372 20.35 -79.05 -48.86
CA THR A 372 21.29 -78.13 -49.51
C THR A 372 22.54 -77.87 -48.66
N MET A 373 22.40 -77.87 -47.32
CA MET A 373 23.50 -77.62 -46.38
C MET A 373 24.33 -78.87 -46.07
N LEU A 374 23.76 -80.08 -46.12
CA LEU A 374 24.47 -81.34 -45.82
C LEU A 374 25.79 -81.53 -46.61
N PRO A 375 25.85 -81.25 -47.93
CA PRO A 375 27.09 -81.37 -48.70
C PRO A 375 28.16 -80.37 -48.24
N LEU A 376 27.76 -79.14 -47.90
CA LEU A 376 28.65 -78.08 -47.40
C LEU A 376 29.18 -78.38 -46.00
N ALA A 377 28.33 -78.89 -45.10
CA ALA A 377 28.72 -79.33 -43.76
C ALA A 377 29.74 -80.48 -43.81
N LYS A 378 29.52 -81.47 -44.70
CA LYS A 378 30.46 -82.57 -44.94
C LYS A 378 31.78 -82.09 -45.55
N LYS A 379 31.76 -81.11 -46.46
CA LYS A 379 32.97 -80.53 -47.07
C LYS A 379 33.85 -79.79 -46.05
N ASN A 380 33.24 -79.17 -45.03
CA ASN A 380 33.94 -78.40 -44.00
C ASN A 380 34.19 -79.17 -42.69
N ASN A 381 33.94 -80.49 -42.63
CA ASN A 381 34.06 -81.31 -41.42
C ASN A 381 33.24 -80.82 -40.21
N ASN A 382 32.17 -80.07 -40.46
CA ASN A 382 31.23 -79.65 -39.41
C ASN A 382 30.26 -80.81 -39.17
N LYS A 383 30.32 -81.41 -37.98
CA LYS A 383 29.40 -82.48 -37.56
C LYS A 383 28.05 -81.95 -37.11
#